data_AF-S0J5L5-F1
#
_entry.id   AF-S0J5L5-F1
#
_cell.length_a   1.000
_cell.length_b   1.000
_cell.length_c   1.000
_cell.angle_alpha   90.00
_cell.angle_beta   90.00
_cell.angle_gamma   90.00
#
_symmetry.space_group_name_H-M   'P 1'
#
loop_
_entity.id
_entity.type
_entity.pdbx_description
1 polymer ?
#
loop_
_entity_poly.entity_id
_entity_poly.type
_entity_poly.pdbx_seq_one_letter_code
_entity_poly.pdbx_strand_id
1 'polypeptide(L)'
;MLSELEKNSLSVQILRELSYKSKMERSLVNSLRKFDKETLFQEVSEMIRFYQEADILDIVDLDYRIKSVDSCIRKYNKFYPDMRLEKVFNDILGFRMLTDSYASLLEGEMPEEVRIVDISHGKAKDDGYRGVHIYFQPITSIIR
;
A
#
# COMPACT_ATOMS: atom_id res chain seq x y z
N MET A 1 -6.18 -11.53 -12.22
CA MET A 1 -5.32 -10.68 -11.39
C MET A 1 -4.10 -11.44 -10.87
N LEU A 2 -4.28 -12.52 -10.10
CA LEU A 2 -3.17 -13.29 -9.54
C LEU A 2 -2.18 -13.78 -10.59
N SER A 3 -2.69 -14.33 -11.70
CA SER A 3 -1.86 -14.75 -12.84
C SER A 3 -1.03 -13.60 -13.43
N GLU A 4 -1.51 -12.36 -13.37
CA GLU A 4 -0.77 -11.20 -13.87
C GLU A 4 0.33 -10.79 -12.88
N LEU A 5 0.07 -10.85 -11.58
CA LEU A 5 1.11 -10.59 -10.58
C LEU A 5 2.20 -11.67 -10.61
N GLU A 6 1.82 -12.94 -10.79
CA GLU A 6 2.76 -14.07 -10.87
C GLU A 6 3.69 -13.99 -12.08
N LYS A 7 3.21 -13.49 -13.23
CA LYS A 7 4.08 -13.23 -14.40
C LYS A 7 5.21 -12.26 -14.10
N ASN A 8 5.01 -11.36 -13.13
CA ASN A 8 6.00 -10.38 -12.72
C ASN A 8 6.67 -10.77 -11.39
N SER A 9 6.71 -12.07 -11.07
CA SER A 9 7.34 -12.61 -9.86
C SER A 9 6.80 -12.03 -8.55
N LEU A 10 5.58 -11.50 -8.54
CA LEU A 10 4.92 -10.94 -7.35
C LEU A 10 3.78 -11.85 -6.90
N SER A 11 4.10 -12.90 -6.14
CA SER A 11 3.09 -13.81 -5.60
C SER A 11 2.38 -13.23 -4.37
N VAL A 12 1.22 -13.80 -4.01
CA VAL A 12 0.53 -13.47 -2.74
C VAL A 12 1.41 -13.77 -1.54
N GLN A 13 2.26 -14.81 -1.61
CA GLN A 13 3.21 -15.12 -0.55
C GLN A 13 4.24 -13.98 -0.38
N ILE A 14 4.82 -13.49 -1.47
CA ILE A 14 5.74 -12.34 -1.44
C ILE A 14 5.05 -11.11 -0.85
N LEU A 15 3.79 -10.84 -1.26
CA LEU A 15 3.01 -9.73 -0.70
C LEU A 15 2.77 -9.88 0.82
N ARG A 16 2.56 -11.10 1.31
CA ARG A 16 2.45 -11.38 2.76
C ARG A 16 3.78 -11.21 3.49
N GLU A 17 4.89 -11.65 2.90
CA GLU A 17 6.24 -11.48 3.47
C GLU A 17 6.65 -10.00 3.52
N LEU A 18 6.25 -9.23 2.52
CA LEU A 18 6.40 -7.78 2.47
C LEU A 18 5.35 -7.03 3.30
N SER A 19 4.47 -7.69 4.03
CA SER A 19 3.48 -6.98 4.86
C SER A 19 4.05 -6.60 6.22
N TYR A 20 4.38 -5.33 6.39
CA TYR A 20 4.83 -4.80 7.68
C TYR A 20 3.70 -4.84 8.72
N LYS A 21 3.94 -5.52 9.84
CA LYS A 21 2.99 -5.56 10.97
C LYS A 21 3.23 -4.39 11.91
N SER A 22 2.23 -3.51 11.99
CA SER A 22 2.27 -2.36 12.89
C SER A 22 2.46 -2.77 14.35
N LYS A 23 3.27 -2.01 15.08
CA LYS A 23 3.54 -2.11 16.52
C LYS A 23 2.68 -1.14 17.33
N MET A 24 2.02 -0.17 16.68
CA MET A 24 1.02 0.69 17.31
C MET A 24 -0.03 -0.09 18.09
N GLU A 25 -0.30 0.35 19.31
CA GLU A 25 -1.33 -0.24 20.20
C GLU A 25 -2.77 0.18 19.84
N ARG A 26 -2.95 0.91 18.73
CA ARG A 26 -4.26 1.44 18.29
C ARG A 26 -4.54 0.99 16.87
N SER A 27 -5.81 0.68 16.62
CA SER A 27 -6.26 0.35 15.26
C SER A 27 -5.94 1.49 14.29
N LEU A 28 -5.28 1.16 13.18
CA LEU A 28 -4.84 2.12 12.17
C LEU A 28 -6.00 2.80 11.42
N VAL A 29 -7.24 2.34 11.63
CA VAL A 29 -8.47 2.97 11.12
C VAL A 29 -8.86 4.24 11.87
N ASN A 30 -8.23 4.51 13.00
CA ASN A 30 -8.38 5.77 13.71
C ASN A 30 -7.76 6.93 12.93
N SER A 31 -8.24 8.15 13.19
CA SER A 31 -7.71 9.37 12.58
C SER A 31 -6.31 9.72 13.12
N LEU A 32 -5.52 10.45 12.33
CA LEU A 32 -4.15 10.85 12.67
C LEU A 32 -4.02 11.51 14.05
N ARG A 33 -5.00 12.33 14.47
CA ARG A 33 -5.02 12.96 15.81
C ARG A 33 -5.03 11.98 16.99
N LYS A 34 -5.32 10.70 16.76
CA LYS A 34 -5.33 9.66 17.81
C LYS A 34 -3.96 9.02 18.02
N PHE A 35 -2.95 9.42 17.25
CA PHE A 35 -1.59 8.89 17.35
C PHE A 35 -0.64 9.97 17.79
N ASP A 36 0.29 9.61 18.67
CA ASP A 36 1.42 10.47 18.97
C ASP A 36 2.31 10.63 17.73
N LYS A 37 2.71 11.86 17.44
CA LYS A 37 3.42 12.17 16.19
C LYS A 37 4.83 11.61 16.19
N GLU A 38 5.54 11.67 17.32
CA GLU A 38 6.93 11.21 17.40
C GLU A 38 6.99 9.70 17.24
N THR A 39 6.17 8.98 18.01
CA THR A 39 6.03 7.52 17.93
C THR A 39 5.60 7.08 16.53
N LEU A 40 4.67 7.81 15.89
CA LEU A 40 4.27 7.56 14.51
C LEU A 40 5.42 7.62 13.53
N PHE A 41 6.25 8.66 13.59
CA PHE A 41 7.35 8.81 12.64
C PHE A 41 8.57 7.93 12.96
N GLN A 42 8.73 7.50 14.21
CA GLN A 42 9.65 6.41 14.54
C GLN A 42 9.24 5.13 13.81
N GLU A 43 7.98 4.72 13.92
CA GLU A 43 7.49 3.50 13.26
C GLU A 43 7.47 3.61 11.74
N VAL A 44 7.13 4.77 11.16
CA VAL A 44 7.24 4.99 9.71
C VAL A 44 8.69 4.82 9.23
N SER A 45 9.67 5.28 10.01
CA SER A 45 11.09 5.13 9.67
C SER A 45 11.54 3.66 9.77
N GLU A 46 11.05 2.93 10.76
CA GLU A 46 11.28 1.48 10.88
C GLU A 46 10.68 0.71 9.70
N MET A 47 9.44 1.03 9.32
CA MET A 47 8.78 0.38 8.19
C MET A 47 9.49 0.66 6.86
N ILE A 48 9.97 1.89 6.65
CA ILE A 48 10.79 2.22 5.47
C ILE A 48 12.07 1.39 5.45
N ARG A 49 12.76 1.27 6.59
CA ARG A 49 13.97 0.45 6.71
C ARG A 49 13.68 -1.03 6.42
N PHE A 50 12.59 -1.56 6.97
CA PHE A 50 12.14 -2.92 6.69
C PHE A 50 12.02 -3.18 5.18
N TYR A 51 11.44 -2.25 4.42
CA TYR A 51 11.37 -2.39 2.97
C TYR A 51 12.73 -2.22 2.28
N GLN A 52 13.60 -1.33 2.78
CA GLN A 52 14.93 -1.11 2.20
C GLN A 52 15.87 -2.31 2.38
N GLU A 53 15.65 -3.11 3.43
CA GLU A 53 16.44 -4.30 3.78
C GLU A 53 15.78 -5.60 3.30
N ALA A 54 14.67 -5.52 2.54
CA ALA A 54 13.94 -6.68 2.06
C ALA A 54 14.52 -7.23 0.75
N ASP A 55 15.47 -8.16 0.84
CA ASP A 55 16.11 -8.83 -0.31
C ASP A 55 15.08 -9.47 -1.27
N ILE A 56 13.89 -9.83 -0.78
CA ILE A 56 12.81 -10.38 -1.61
C ILE A 56 12.27 -9.38 -2.65
N LEU A 57 12.56 -8.08 -2.53
CA LEU A 57 12.23 -7.11 -3.57
C LEU A 57 13.11 -7.28 -4.81
N ASP A 58 14.33 -7.82 -4.66
CA ASP A 58 15.27 -8.01 -5.78
C ASP A 58 14.83 -9.12 -6.74
N ILE A 59 13.93 -10.01 -6.31
CA ILE A 59 13.38 -11.08 -7.15
C ILE A 59 12.07 -10.71 -7.86
N VAL A 60 11.49 -9.54 -7.55
CA VAL A 60 10.25 -9.07 -8.17
C VAL A 60 10.57 -8.37 -9.49
N ASP A 61 9.91 -8.80 -10.58
CA ASP A 61 10.11 -8.23 -11.92
C ASP A 61 9.17 -7.05 -12.17
N LEU A 62 9.08 -6.13 -11.19
CA LEU A 62 8.31 -4.89 -11.28
C LEU A 62 9.12 -3.74 -10.73
N ASP A 63 8.95 -2.58 -11.36
CA ASP A 63 9.35 -1.32 -10.76
C ASP A 63 8.63 -1.18 -9.41
N TYR A 64 9.40 -0.96 -8.35
CA TYR A 64 8.85 -0.61 -7.04
C TYR A 64 9.40 0.71 -6.55
N ARG A 65 8.69 1.30 -5.60
CA ARG A 65 9.09 2.52 -4.92
C ARG A 65 8.82 2.40 -3.44
N ILE A 66 9.84 2.73 -2.67
CA ILE A 66 9.72 2.98 -1.24
C ILE A 66 9.65 4.51 -1.04
N LYS A 67 8.63 4.97 -0.31
CA LYS A 67 8.42 6.38 -0.03
C LYS A 67 9.43 6.87 1.01
N SER A 68 9.97 8.08 0.82
CA SER A 68 10.86 8.71 1.80
C SER A 68 10.10 9.23 3.02
N VAL A 69 10.79 9.31 4.16
CA VAL A 69 10.26 9.88 5.42
C VAL A 69 9.71 11.30 5.18
N ASP A 70 10.43 12.16 4.45
CA ASP A 70 9.96 13.51 4.13
C ASP A 70 8.64 13.53 3.35
N SER A 71 8.46 12.59 2.42
CA SER A 71 7.21 12.45 1.68
C SER A 71 6.07 11.99 2.59
N CYS A 72 6.36 11.11 3.55
CA CYS A 72 5.42 10.70 4.59
C CYS A 72 5.03 11.88 5.49
N ILE A 73 5.98 12.73 5.91
CA ILE A 73 5.73 13.95 6.69
C ILE A 73 4.83 14.92 5.91
N ARG A 74 5.12 15.17 4.63
CA ARG A 74 4.26 16.03 3.79
C ARG A 74 2.84 15.49 3.68
N LYS A 75 2.69 14.18 3.50
CA LYS A 75 1.37 13.53 3.40
C LYS A 75 0.61 13.63 4.73
N TYR A 76 1.27 13.40 5.87
CA TYR A 76 0.70 13.61 7.20
C TYR A 76 0.20 15.05 7.37
N ASN A 77 1.06 16.06 7.12
CA ASN A 77 0.67 17.47 7.31
C ASN A 77 -0.52 17.88 6.43
N LYS A 78 -0.62 17.33 5.21
CA LYS A 78 -1.73 17.60 4.29
C LYS A 78 -3.07 17.04 4.77
N PHE A 79 -3.06 15.91 5.48
CA PHE A 79 -4.27 15.17 5.84
C PHE A 79 -4.60 15.17 7.34
N TYR A 80 -3.70 15.72 8.16
CA TYR A 80 -3.95 15.96 9.57
C TYR A 80 -5.09 16.98 9.74
N PRO A 81 -6.00 16.81 10.72
CA PRO A 81 -5.98 15.80 11.78
C PRO A 81 -6.83 14.55 11.52
N ASP A 82 -7.74 14.59 10.57
CA ASP A 82 -8.94 13.74 10.62
C ASP A 82 -8.91 12.56 9.65
N MET A 83 -7.94 12.50 8.72
CA MET A 83 -7.79 11.33 7.85
C MET A 83 -7.35 10.10 8.66
N ARG A 84 -7.82 8.92 8.25
CA ARG A 84 -7.42 7.64 8.86
C ARG A 84 -5.95 7.31 8.52
N LEU A 85 -5.22 6.79 9.50
CA LEU A 85 -3.76 6.60 9.40
C LEU A 85 -3.36 5.63 8.28
N GLU A 86 -4.01 4.47 8.20
CA GLU A 86 -3.77 3.51 7.12
C GLU A 86 -4.05 4.09 5.73
N LYS A 87 -5.02 4.99 5.55
CA LYS A 87 -5.24 5.68 4.26
C LYS A 87 -4.12 6.66 3.91
N VAL A 88 -3.50 7.26 4.92
CA VAL A 88 -2.38 8.19 4.73
C VAL A 88 -1.11 7.43 4.34
N PHE A 89 -0.90 6.23 4.87
CA PHE A 89 0.36 5.50 4.70
C PHE A 89 0.24 4.18 3.90
N ASN A 90 -0.87 3.95 3.19
CA ASN A 90 -1.11 2.78 2.34
C ASN A 90 -0.24 2.65 1.08
N ASP A 91 0.68 3.58 0.85
CA ASP A 91 1.51 3.70 -0.35
C ASP A 91 2.96 4.01 0.02
N ILE A 92 3.44 3.44 1.14
CA ILE A 92 4.85 3.51 1.52
C ILE A 92 5.69 2.57 0.67
N LEU A 93 5.27 1.32 0.49
CA LEU A 93 5.75 0.46 -0.59
C LEU A 93 4.69 0.46 -1.70
N GLY A 94 5.11 0.60 -2.95
CA GLY A 94 4.22 0.49 -4.10
C GLY A 94 4.93 -0.05 -5.32
N PHE A 95 4.30 -1.00 -6.00
CA PHE A 95 4.73 -1.55 -7.29
C PHE A 95 4.03 -0.80 -8.42
N ARG A 96 4.71 -0.68 -9.57
CA ARG A 96 4.15 -0.15 -10.80
C ARG A 96 4.23 -1.23 -11.86
N MET A 97 3.06 -1.53 -12.43
CA MET A 97 2.92 -2.47 -13.52
C MET A 97 2.30 -1.73 -14.70
N LEU A 98 2.92 -1.86 -15.87
CA LEU A 98 2.34 -1.44 -17.14
C LEU A 98 1.57 -2.62 -17.72
N THR A 99 0.41 -2.36 -18.28
CA THR A 99 -0.40 -3.39 -18.92
C THR A 99 -1.17 -2.80 -20.09
N ASP A 100 -1.35 -3.60 -21.13
CA ASP A 100 -2.12 -3.22 -22.32
C ASP A 100 -3.63 -3.18 -22.03
N SER A 101 -4.09 -3.89 -20.99
CA SER A 101 -5.49 -3.93 -20.59
C SER A 101 -5.65 -4.23 -19.11
N TYR A 102 -6.54 -3.50 -18.44
CA TYR A 102 -6.91 -3.79 -17.05
C TYR A 102 -7.85 -4.99 -16.90
N ALA A 103 -8.40 -5.53 -18.00
CA ALA A 103 -9.39 -6.60 -17.96
C ALA A 103 -8.88 -7.82 -17.15
N SER A 104 -7.64 -8.25 -17.41
CA SER A 104 -7.03 -9.38 -16.68
C SER A 104 -6.83 -9.11 -15.19
N LEU A 105 -6.80 -7.86 -14.75
CA LEU A 105 -6.68 -7.45 -13.34
C LEU A 105 -8.03 -7.33 -12.64
N LEU A 106 -9.10 -7.10 -13.40
CA LEU A 106 -10.45 -6.88 -12.88
C LEU A 106 -11.33 -8.13 -12.99
N GLU A 107 -10.95 -9.09 -13.85
CA GLU A 107 -11.66 -10.35 -14.03
C GLU A 107 -11.32 -11.40 -12.98
N GLY A 108 -12.33 -12.20 -12.61
CA GLY A 108 -12.22 -13.32 -11.70
C GLY A 108 -12.53 -12.98 -10.24
N GLU A 109 -12.49 -14.00 -9.38
CA GLU A 109 -12.68 -13.84 -7.95
C GLU A 109 -11.42 -13.22 -7.33
N MET A 110 -11.59 -12.14 -6.56
CA MET A 110 -10.48 -11.44 -5.93
C MET A 110 -10.20 -12.02 -4.53
N PRO A 111 -8.92 -12.19 -4.14
CA PRO A 111 -8.59 -12.55 -2.77
C PRO A 111 -9.19 -11.55 -1.77
N GLU A 112 -9.62 -12.03 -0.61
CA GLU A 112 -10.19 -11.17 0.44
C GLU A 112 -9.18 -10.13 0.97
N GLU A 113 -7.88 -10.42 0.85
CA GLU A 113 -6.79 -9.48 1.15
C GLU A 113 -6.67 -8.31 0.15
N VAL A 114 -7.37 -8.37 -0.98
CA VAL A 114 -7.21 -7.41 -2.07
C VAL A 114 -8.38 -6.45 -2.15
N ARG A 115 -8.06 -5.15 -2.20
CA ARG A 115 -9.01 -4.09 -2.54
C ARG A 115 -8.59 -3.41 -3.83
N ILE A 116 -9.50 -3.35 -4.79
CA ILE A 116 -9.30 -2.66 -6.06
C ILE A 116 -10.00 -1.29 -6.03
N VAL A 117 -9.32 -0.27 -6.55
CA VAL A 117 -9.90 1.03 -6.85
C VAL A 117 -9.64 1.31 -8.33
N ASP A 118 -10.69 1.17 -9.12
CA ASP A 118 -10.65 1.44 -10.56
C ASP A 118 -10.87 2.93 -10.83
N ILE A 119 -9.83 3.58 -11.36
CA ILE A 119 -9.87 4.96 -11.87
C ILE A 119 -9.40 5.00 -13.32
N SER A 120 -9.59 3.91 -14.06
CA SER A 120 -9.31 3.80 -15.50
C SER A 120 -10.23 4.67 -16.35
N HIS A 121 -11.37 5.11 -15.79
CA HIS A 121 -12.28 6.08 -16.38
C HIS A 121 -12.11 7.51 -15.81
N GLY A 122 -11.09 7.72 -14.98
CA GLY A 122 -10.79 9.01 -14.37
C GLY A 122 -11.24 9.11 -12.91
N LYS A 123 -10.71 10.13 -12.24
CA LYS A 123 -11.07 10.45 -10.85
C LYS A 123 -12.36 11.28 -10.83
N ALA A 124 -13.04 11.28 -9.68
CA ALA A 124 -14.22 12.13 -9.45
C ALA A 124 -13.96 13.62 -9.74
N LYS A 125 -12.77 14.12 -9.37
CA LYS A 125 -12.23 15.37 -9.90
C LYS A 125 -11.20 15.02 -10.96
N ASP A 126 -11.64 15.01 -12.21
CA ASP A 126 -10.81 14.54 -13.31
C ASP A 126 -9.60 15.47 -13.51
N ASP A 127 -8.41 14.90 -13.39
CA ASP A 127 -7.12 15.55 -13.60
C ASP A 127 -6.33 14.91 -14.76
N GLY A 128 -7.01 14.11 -15.59
CA GLY A 128 -6.41 13.37 -16.69
C GLY A 128 -5.71 12.07 -16.27
N TYR A 129 -5.56 11.81 -14.97
CA TYR A 129 -4.99 10.55 -14.50
C TYR A 129 -5.91 9.37 -14.76
N ARG A 130 -5.34 8.26 -15.23
CA ARG A 130 -6.02 6.98 -15.45
C ARG A 130 -5.17 5.85 -14.87
N GLY A 131 -5.81 4.86 -14.23
CA GLY A 131 -5.11 3.71 -13.68
C GLY A 131 -6.01 2.83 -12.81
N VAL A 132 -5.52 1.65 -12.45
CA VAL A 132 -6.14 0.78 -11.45
C VAL A 132 -5.21 0.66 -10.25
N HIS A 133 -5.72 0.91 -9.05
CA HIS A 133 -4.96 0.76 -7.81
C HIS A 133 -5.38 -0.53 -7.11
N ILE A 134 -4.42 -1.40 -6.86
CA ILE A 134 -4.61 -2.65 -6.14
C ILE A 134 -3.93 -2.51 -4.79
N TYR A 135 -4.68 -2.61 -3.70
CA TYR A 135 -4.16 -2.60 -2.35
C TYR A 135 -4.21 -4.01 -1.79
N PHE A 136 -3.07 -4.51 -1.31
CA PHE A 136 -2.99 -5.76 -0.58
C PHE A 136 -2.93 -5.47 0.92
N GLN A 137 -3.76 -6.16 1.70
CA GLN A 137 -3.76 -6.11 3.15
C GLN A 137 -4.00 -7.53 3.69
N PRO A 138 -3.00 -8.16 4.32
CA PRO A 138 -3.18 -9.53 4.82
C PRO A 138 -4.26 -9.57 5.89
N ILE A 139 -5.11 -10.60 5.83
CA ILE A 139 -6.06 -10.90 6.90
C ILE A 139 -5.22 -11.32 8.11
N THR A 140 -5.03 -10.39 9.03
CA THR A 140 -4.35 -10.69 10.29
C THR A 140 -5.42 -11.10 11.29
N SER A 141 -5.34 -12.33 11.81
CA SER A 141 -6.27 -12.88 12.81
C SER A 141 -6.10 -12.23 14.19
N ILE A 142 -6.15 -10.89 14.32
CA ILE A 142 -6.05 -10.21 15.61
C ILE A 142 -6.96 -8.97 15.64
N ILE A 143 -8.11 -9.14 16.30
CA ILE A 143 -8.99 -8.19 17.00
C ILE A 143 -9.20 -6.82 16.32
N ARG A 144 -10.38 -6.68 15.70
CA ARG A 144 -11.00 -5.39 15.33
C ARG A 144 -11.29 -4.52 16.54
#